data_AF-A0A5B2YU47-F1
#
_entry.id   AF-A0A5B2YU47-F1
#
_cell.length_a   1.000
_cell.length_b   1.000
_cell.length_c   1.000
_cell.angle_alpha   90.00
_cell.angle_beta   90.00
_cell.angle_gamma   90.00
#
_symmetry.space_group_name_H-M   'P 1'
#
loop_
_entity.id
_entity.type
_entity.pdbx_description
1 polymer ?
#
loop_
_entity_poly.entity_id
_entity_poly.type
_entity_poly.pdbx_seq_one_letter_code
_entity_poly.pdbx_strand_id
1 'polypeptide(L)' 'MRQQQKRLQKPRAEKQTKEFDYNKPISKCNVCYTLCGWHCYECSIDFCQDHFILHKERGLCKK' A
#
# COMPACT_ATOMS: atom_id res chain seq x y z
N MET A 1 -3.44 -27.21 45.92
CA MET A 1 -2.46 -26.38 45.19
C MET A 1 -2.90 -26.24 43.73
N ARG A 2 -3.59 -25.15 43.36
CA ARG A 2 -4.12 -24.92 41.98
C ARG A 2 -3.07 -24.17 41.16
N GLN A 3 -2.55 -24.80 40.10
CA GLN A 3 -1.63 -24.18 39.15
C GLN A 3 -2.40 -23.21 38.23
N GLN A 4 -1.97 -21.95 38.20
CA GLN A 4 -2.52 -20.90 37.35
C GLN A 4 -1.70 -20.82 36.06
N GLN A 5 -2.31 -21.17 34.93
CA GLN A 5 -1.70 -21.10 33.59
C GLN A 5 -1.39 -19.64 33.23
N LYS A 6 -0.10 -19.34 33.04
CA LYS A 6 0.36 -18.07 32.47
C LYS A 6 -0.05 -18.01 30.99
N ARG A 7 -1.10 -17.24 30.68
CA ARG A 7 -1.43 -16.89 29.29
C ARG A 7 -0.29 -16.03 28.74
N LEU A 8 0.49 -16.60 27.82
CA LEU A 8 1.49 -15.88 27.03
C LEU A 8 0.79 -14.77 26.25
N GLN A 9 0.99 -13.54 26.71
CA GLN A 9 0.52 -12.33 26.07
C GLN A 9 1.33 -12.16 24.77
N LYS A 10 0.69 -12.29 23.60
CA LYS A 10 1.32 -11.99 22.31
C LYS A 10 1.95 -10.59 22.40
N PRO A 11 3.20 -10.37 21.99
CA PRO A 11 3.76 -9.03 21.95
C PRO A 11 2.85 -8.17 21.08
N ARG A 12 2.31 -7.11 21.68
CA ARG A 12 1.57 -6.06 20.99
C ARG A 12 2.52 -5.58 19.88
N ALA A 13 2.14 -5.77 18.62
CA ALA A 13 2.88 -5.19 17.51
C ALA A 13 3.00 -3.69 17.80
N GLU A 14 4.22 -3.28 18.17
CA GLU A 14 4.55 -1.89 18.36
C GLU A 14 4.12 -1.19 17.08
N LYS A 15 3.22 -0.20 17.21
CA LYS A 15 2.88 0.67 16.10
C LYS A 15 4.21 1.29 15.67
N GLN A 16 4.84 0.74 14.64
CA GLN A 16 5.90 1.42 13.93
C GLN A 16 5.27 2.74 13.49
N THR A 17 5.61 3.81 14.20
CA THR A 17 5.57 5.15 13.65
C THR A 17 6.41 5.05 12.40
N LYS A 18 5.76 4.81 11.26
CA LYS A 18 6.41 4.86 9.95
C LYS A 18 7.04 6.23 9.90
N GLU A 19 8.35 6.29 10.09
CA GLU A 19 9.14 7.45 9.72
C GLU A 19 8.76 7.71 8.26
N PHE A 20 8.01 8.78 8.04
CA PHE A 20 7.67 9.21 6.71
C PHE A 20 8.97 9.71 6.11
N ASP A 21 9.62 8.83 5.35
CA ASP A 21 10.78 9.20 4.56
C ASP A 21 10.30 10.17 3.47
N TYR A 22 10.48 11.47 3.72
CA TYR A 22 10.11 12.54 2.79
C TYR A 22 10.96 12.55 1.52
N ASN A 23 12.07 11.80 1.49
CA ASN A 23 12.90 11.60 0.30
C ASN A 23 12.46 10.38 -0.52
N LYS A 24 11.58 9.53 0.02
CA LYS A 24 11.08 8.37 -0.69
C LYS A 24 10.29 8.85 -1.91
N PRO A 25 10.62 8.36 -3.12
CA PRO A 25 9.89 8.76 -4.31
C PRO A 25 8.40 8.43 -4.13
N ILE A 26 7.59 9.49 -4.05
CA ILE A 26 6.15 9.37 -4.01
C ILE A 26 5.73 9.04 -5.43
N SER A 27 5.18 7.85 -5.63
CA SER A 27 4.61 7.45 -6.91
C SER A 27 3.51 8.43 -7.31
N LYS A 28 3.64 8.96 -8.52
CA LYS A 28 2.70 9.93 -9.11
C LYS A 28 1.86 9.23 -10.15
N CYS A 29 0.58 9.58 -10.21
CA CYS A 29 -0.26 9.11 -11.31
C CYS A 29 0.32 9.55 -12.66
N ASN A 30 0.47 8.62 -13.59
CA ASN A 30 0.95 8.91 -14.94
C ASN A 30 -0.04 9.75 -15.77
N VAL A 31 -1.31 9.81 -15.38
CA VAL A 31 -2.37 10.54 -16.11
C VAL A 31 -2.57 11.96 -15.59
N CYS A 32 -2.68 12.13 -14.27
CA CYS A 32 -3.00 13.42 -13.64
C CYS A 32 -1.95 13.93 -12.67
N TYR A 33 -0.82 13.23 -12.53
CA TYR A 33 0.31 13.59 -11.65
C TYR A 33 -0.02 13.77 -10.17
N THR A 34 -1.22 13.36 -9.74
CA THR A 34 -1.60 13.30 -8.33
C THR A 34 -0.61 12.43 -7.56
N LEU A 35 -0.18 12.93 -6.39
CA LEU A 35 0.71 12.25 -5.46
C LEU A 35 -0.04 11.12 -4.74
N CYS A 36 -0.33 10.04 -5.47
CA CYS A 36 -0.97 8.83 -4.97
C CYS A 36 -0.68 7.74 -6.00
N GLY A 37 -0.06 6.63 -5.58
CA GLY A 37 0.39 5.62 -6.51
C GLY A 37 -0.12 4.23 -6.18
N TRP A 38 -1.13 3.84 -6.94
CA TRP A 38 -1.48 2.46 -7.19
C TRP A 38 -0.68 2.00 -8.40
N HIS A 39 0.22 1.06 -8.17
CA HIS A 39 1.10 0.55 -9.21
C HIS A 39 0.43 -0.62 -9.96
N CYS A 40 0.34 -0.51 -11.29
CA CYS A 40 -0.01 -1.64 -12.14
C CYS A 40 1.25 -2.40 -12.52
N TYR A 41 1.45 -3.59 -11.95
CA TYR A 41 2.63 -4.42 -12.21
C TYR A 41 2.71 -4.97 -13.64
N GLU A 42 1.57 -5.16 -14.31
CA GLU A 42 1.54 -5.64 -15.70
C GLU A 42 2.06 -4.56 -16.66
N CYS A 43 1.65 -3.31 -16.45
CA CYS A 43 2.08 -2.20 -17.30
C CYS A 43 3.31 -1.45 -16.76
N SER A 44 3.74 -1.74 -15.53
CA SER A 44 4.77 -1.00 -14.78
C SER A 44 4.50 0.52 -14.71
N ILE A 45 3.22 0.89 -14.56
CA ILE A 45 2.76 2.30 -14.53
C ILE A 45 2.04 2.58 -13.21
N ASP A 46 2.33 3.74 -12.63
CA ASP A 46 1.66 4.26 -11.44
C ASP A 46 0.42 5.10 -11.80
N PHE A 47 -0.67 4.89 -11.07
CA PHE A 47 -1.94 5.61 -11.24
C PHE A 47 -2.48 6.11 -9.90
N CYS A 48 -3.30 7.15 -9.91
CA CYS A 48 -4.16 7.43 -8.76
C CYS A 48 -5.30 6.40 -8.72
N GLN A 49 -6.03 6.35 -7.62
CA GLN A 49 -7.11 5.37 -7.43
C GLN A 49 -8.12 5.37 -8.59
N ASP A 50 -8.65 6.53 -8.99
CA ASP A 50 -9.61 6.63 -10.10
C ASP A 50 -9.03 6.13 -11.43
N HIS A 51 -7.82 6.58 -11.78
CA HIS A 51 -7.18 6.17 -13.03
C HIS A 51 -6.77 4.70 -13.01
N PHE A 52 -6.46 4.13 -11.84
CA PHE A 52 -6.20 2.69 -11.70
C PHE A 52 -7.46 1.86 -11.93
N ILE A 53 -8.59 2.30 -11.38
CA ILE A 53 -9.89 1.66 -11.61
C ILE A 53 -10.24 1.72 -13.09
N LEU A 54 -10.18 2.92 -13.71
CA LEU A 54 -10.43 3.08 -15.14
C LEU A 54 -9.48 2.25 -16.00
N HIS A 55 -8.20 2.18 -15.63
CA HIS A 55 -7.19 1.37 -16.30
C HIS A 55 -7.57 -0.12 -16.30
N LYS A 56 -8.07 -0.62 -15.17
CA LYS A 56 -8.52 -2.00 -15.00
C LYS A 56 -9.85 -2.28 -15.70
N GLU A 57 -10.86 -1.41 -15.52
CA GLU A 57 -12.22 -1.60 -16.03
C GLU A 57 -12.32 -1.41 -17.54
N ARG A 58 -11.59 -0.45 -18.10
CA ARG A 58 -11.60 -0.21 -19.55
C ARG A 58 -10.68 -1.17 -20.33
N GLY A 59 -10.04 -2.11 -19.64
CA GLY A 59 -9.08 -3.03 -20.27
C GLY A 59 -7.88 -2.31 -20.90
N LEU A 60 -7.51 -1.13 -20.38
CA LEU A 60 -6.33 -0.39 -20.83
C LEU A 60 -5.04 -1.00 -20.27
N CYS A 61 -5.17 -1.96 -19.35
CA CYS A 61 -4.09 -2.83 -18.91
C CYS A 61 -3.67 -3.75 -20.07
N LYS A 62 -2.66 -3.32 -20.82
CA LYS A 62 -2.01 -4.13 -21.84
C LYS A 62 -0.88 -4.91 -21.17
N LYS A 63 -1.02 -6.23 -21.18
CA LYS A 63 -0.03 -7.20 -20.74
C LYS A 63 1.03 -7.39 -21.81
#